data_AF-A0A535VVH5-F1
#
_entry.id   AF-A0A535VVH5-F1
#
_cell.length_a   1.000
_cell.length_b   1.000
_cell.length_c   1.000
_cell.angle_alpha   90.00
_cell.angle_beta   90.00
_cell.angle_gamma   90.00
#
_symmetry.space_group_name_H-M   'P 1'
#
loop_
_entity.id
_entity.type
_entity.pdbx_description
1 polymer ?
#
loop_
_entity_poly.entity_id
_entity_poly.type
_entity_poly.pdbx_seq_one_letter_code
_entity_poly.pdbx_strand_id
1 'polypeptide(L)' 'LWLITTNDNLHALRFYQKRGFTLVTVHRNAVDAARQMKPRIPLIGDDQIPLHDEIELEMML' A
#
# COMPACT_ATOMS: atom_id res chain seq x y z
N LEU A 1 -2.85 6.70 -15.13
CA LEU A 1 -1.73 6.77 -14.15
C LEU A 1 -1.92 5.66 -13.13
N TRP A 2 -0.85 5.06 -12.60
CA TRP A 2 -0.93 4.00 -11.59
C TRP A 2 0.15 4.16 -10.51
N LEU A 3 -0.12 3.60 -9.32
CA LEU A 3 0.84 3.55 -8.21
C LEU A 3 0.53 2.39 -7.26
N ILE A 4 1.51 2.05 -6.43
CA ILE A 4 1.37 1.12 -5.31
C ILE A 4 1.67 1.87 -4.01
N THR A 5 0.86 1.62 -3.00
CA THR A 5 1.11 2.01 -1.60
C THR A 5 0.94 0.79 -0.70
N THR A 6 1.31 0.89 0.55
CA THR A 6 1.10 -0.17 1.54
C THR A 6 -0.19 0.01 2.32
N ASN A 7 -0.72 -1.07 2.89
CA ASN A 7 -2.02 -1.10 3.58
C ASN A 7 -2.11 -0.23 4.84
N ASP A 8 -0.97 0.08 5.44
CA ASP A 8 -0.82 0.94 6.61
C ASP A 8 -0.92 2.43 6.27
N ASN A 9 -0.62 2.83 5.02
CA ASN A 9 -0.51 4.24 4.65
C ASN A 9 -1.88 4.86 4.34
N LEU A 10 -2.70 5.04 5.37
CA LEU A 10 -4.05 5.62 5.25
C LEU A 10 -4.01 7.07 4.72
N HIS A 11 -2.91 7.78 4.98
CA HIS A 11 -2.68 9.12 4.47
C HIS A 11 -2.60 9.14 2.94
N ALA A 12 -1.82 8.26 2.34
CA ALA A 12 -1.70 8.11 0.89
C ALA A 12 -3.03 7.65 0.27
N LEU A 13 -3.67 6.62 0.83
CA LEU A 13 -4.95 6.12 0.33
C LEU A 13 -6.01 7.23 0.27
N ARG A 14 -6.17 7.98 1.37
CA ARG A 14 -7.08 9.13 1.44
C ARG A 14 -6.70 10.22 0.43
N PHE A 15 -5.41 10.51 0.27
CA PHE A 15 -4.92 11.56 -0.62
C PHE A 15 -5.22 11.26 -2.09
N TYR A 16 -4.95 10.03 -2.53
CA TYR A 16 -5.11 9.61 -3.93
C TYR A 16 -6.58 9.37 -4.29
N GLN A 17 -7.36 8.73 -3.42
CA GLN A 17 -8.79 8.56 -3.64
C GLN A 17 -9.52 9.90 -3.83
N LYS A 18 -9.18 10.93 -3.04
CA LYS A 18 -9.73 12.28 -3.21
C LYS A 18 -9.37 12.96 -4.54
N ARG A 19 -8.39 12.43 -5.28
CA ARG A 19 -7.90 12.96 -6.56
C ARG A 19 -8.33 12.14 -7.76
N GLY A 20 -9.24 11.18 -7.58
CA GLY A 20 -9.79 10.38 -8.67
C GLY A 20 -9.07 9.06 -8.91
N PHE A 21 -8.11 8.68 -8.06
CA PHE A 21 -7.58 7.32 -8.09
C PHE A 21 -8.57 6.34 -7.45
N THR A 22 -8.68 5.16 -8.05
CA THR A 22 -9.50 4.05 -7.56
C THR A 22 -8.61 2.87 -7.16
N LEU A 23 -8.98 2.15 -6.10
CA LEU A 23 -8.32 0.89 -5.77
C LEU A 23 -8.66 -0.15 -6.84
N VAL A 24 -7.64 -0.87 -7.31
CA VAL A 24 -7.83 -1.88 -8.37
C VAL A 24 -7.39 -3.26 -7.94
N THR A 25 -6.36 -3.39 -7.11
CA THR A 25 -5.87 -4.70 -6.66
C THR A 25 -5.23 -4.58 -5.28
N VAL A 26 -5.39 -5.64 -4.48
CA VAL A 26 -4.66 -5.83 -3.22
C VAL A 26 -3.74 -7.03 -3.41
N HIS A 27 -2.43 -6.77 -3.34
CA HIS A 27 -1.38 -7.78 -3.42
C HIS A 27 -1.13 -8.31 -2.01
N ARG A 28 -1.91 -9.32 -1.62
CA ARG A 28 -1.88 -9.86 -0.25
C ARG A 28 -0.51 -10.44 0.11
N ASN A 29 -0.01 -10.11 1.29
CA ASN A 29 1.28 -10.53 1.85
C ASN A 29 2.50 -10.13 1.00
N ALA A 30 2.35 -9.21 0.04
CA ALA A 30 3.45 -8.75 -0.81
C ALA A 30 4.57 -8.13 0.03
N VAL A 31 4.22 -7.39 1.09
CA VAL A 31 5.21 -6.79 1.98
C VAL A 31 5.89 -7.85 2.84
N ASP A 32 5.18 -8.90 3.25
CA ASP A 32 5.77 -10.02 3.98
C ASP A 32 6.80 -10.76 3.12
N ALA A 33 6.49 -10.99 1.83
CA ALA A 33 7.42 -11.56 0.87
C ALA A 33 8.64 -10.64 0.68
N ALA A 34 8.42 -9.32 0.53
CA ALA A 34 9.49 -8.34 0.43
C ALA A 34 10.38 -8.33 1.70
N ARG A 35 9.80 -8.52 2.88
CA ARG A 35 10.52 -8.57 4.17
C ARG A 35 11.49 -9.73 4.25
N GLN A 36 11.22 -10.85 3.59
CA GLN A 36 12.18 -11.97 3.51
C GLN A 36 13.50 -11.56 2.86
N MET A 37 13.43 -10.69 1.84
CA MET A 37 14.62 -10.14 1.16
C MET A 37 15.15 -8.85 1.81
N LYS A 38 14.28 -8.09 2.47
CA LYS A 38 14.60 -6.83 3.14
C LYS A 38 14.12 -6.87 4.59
N PRO A 39 14.85 -7.55 5.51
CA PRO A 39 14.42 -7.72 6.90
C PRO A 39 14.23 -6.41 7.68
N ARG A 40 14.78 -5.30 7.19
CA ARG A 40 14.59 -3.95 7.75
C ARG A 40 13.18 -3.37 7.56
N ILE A 41 12.32 -4.01 6.75
CA ILE A 41 10.92 -3.59 6.61
C ILE A 41 10.21 -3.89 7.94
N PRO A 42 9.62 -2.88 8.61
CA PRO A 42 9.01 -3.07 9.92
C PRO A 42 7.78 -3.98 9.85
N LEU A 43 7.38 -4.54 11.00
CA LEU A 43 6.15 -5.34 11.13
C LEU A 43 4.91 -4.46 11.27
N ILE A 44 5.08 -3.29 11.88
CA ILE A 44 4.04 -2.30 12.08
C ILE A 44 4.42 -1.08 11.26
N GLY A 45 3.49 -0.64 10.42
CA GLY A 45 3.64 0.52 9.57
C GLY A 45 3.09 1.79 10.21
N ASP A 46 2.72 2.73 9.36
CA ASP A 46 2.00 3.94 9.72
C ASP A 46 0.69 3.62 10.45
N ASP A 47 0.22 4.57 11.26
CA ASP A 47 -1.06 4.47 11.97
C ASP A 47 -1.22 3.23 12.88
N GLN A 48 -0.09 2.61 13.29
CA GLN A 48 -0.05 1.37 14.09
C GLN A 48 -0.72 0.16 13.40
N ILE A 49 -0.74 0.15 12.07
CA ILE A 49 -1.34 -0.92 11.28
C ILE A 49 -0.29 -1.99 10.95
N PRO A 50 -0.59 -3.29 11.12
CA PRO A 50 0.29 -4.35 10.66
C PRO A 50 0.57 -4.25 9.16
N LEU A 51 1.85 -4.24 8.80
CA LEU A 51 2.30 -4.02 7.43
C LEU A 51 2.45 -5.37 6.71
N HIS A 52 1.52 -5.67 5.80
CA HIS A 52 1.44 -6.98 5.13
C HIS A 52 1.22 -6.87 3.63
N ASP A 53 0.38 -5.93 3.21
CA ASP A 53 -0.17 -5.91 1.86
C ASP A 53 0.24 -4.66 1.10
N GLU A 54 0.36 -4.82 -0.21
CA GLU A 54 0.44 -3.70 -1.14
C GLU A 54 -0.94 -3.46 -1.77
N ILE A 55 -1.26 -2.19 -1.97
CA ILE A 55 -2.51 -1.72 -2.57
C ILE A 55 -2.15 -0.95 -3.83
N GLU A 56 -2.70 -1.41 -4.95
CA GLU A 56 -2.56 -0.78 -6.24
C GLU A 56 -3.75 0.14 -6.50
N LEU A 57 -3.45 1.36 -6.98
CA LEU A 57 -4.43 2.35 -7.38
C LEU A 57 -4.15 2.84 -8.79
N GLU A 58 -5.21 3.15 -9.53
CA GLU A 58 -5.12 3.75 -10.86
C GLU A 58 -6.05 4.94 -11.01
N MET A 59 -5.73 5.84 -11.94
CA MET A 59 -6.58 6.94 -12.38
C MET A 59 -6.57 7.00 -13.91
N MET A 60 -7.74 6.94 -14.51
CA MET A 60 -7.92 7.18 -15.94
C MET A 60 -7.71 8.66 -16.26
N LEU A 61 -6.96 8.96 -17.31
CA LEU A 61 -6.74 10.31 -17.82
C LEU A 61 -7.71 10.63 -18.95
#